data_AF-A0A4R8I3C6-F1
#
_entry.id   AF-A0A4R8I3C6-F1
#
_cell.length_a   1.000
_cell.length_b   1.000
_cell.length_c   1.000
_cell.angle_alpha   90.00
_cell.angle_beta   90.00
_cell.angle_gamma   90.00
#
_symmetry.space_group_name_H-M   'P 1'
#
loop_
_entity.id
_entity.type
_entity.pdbx_description
1 polymer ?
#
loop_
_entity_poly.entity_id
_entity_poly.type
_entity_poly.pdbx_seq_one_letter_code
_entity_poly.pdbx_strand_id
1 'polypeptide(L)'
;MLVLYLFISSALLSFYFSYTAVYPPKSFYYNEFEYVTKQKIPKSAEIKFKSSSYPDFHGDYFSKSIIELSLSDYSKLLKELQNDNALKESIENGNKVFERKIIGEEDRHLFIHFLKDRKTIVVNVDFT
;
A
#
# COMPACT_ATOMS: atom_id res chain seq x y z
N MET A 1 -16.87 22.34 34.37
CA MET A 1 -15.57 22.30 33.66
C MET A 1 -15.18 20.88 33.23
N LEU A 2 -15.06 19.89 34.14
CA LEU A 2 -14.69 18.51 33.79
C LEU A 2 -15.55 17.87 32.69
N VAL A 3 -16.88 17.94 32.82
CA VAL A 3 -17.83 17.37 31.84
C VAL A 3 -17.64 17.99 30.45
N LEU A 4 -17.42 19.30 30.37
CA LEU A 4 -17.15 20.00 29.12
C LEU A 4 -15.83 19.52 28.48
N TYR A 5 -14.78 19.31 29.27
CA TYR A 5 -13.52 18.76 28.76
C TYR A 5 -13.68 17.34 28.21
N LEU A 6 -14.51 16.50 28.84
CA LEU A 6 -14.82 15.15 28.35
C LEU A 6 -15.57 15.18 27.01
N PHE A 7 -16.55 16.10 26.86
CA PHE A 7 -17.25 16.25 25.59
C PHE A 7 -16.31 16.74 24.48
N ILE A 8 -15.46 17.74 24.76
CA ILE A 8 -14.49 18.26 23.79
C ILE A 8 -13.48 17.18 23.41
N SER A 9 -12.92 16.44 24.37
CA SER A 9 -11.94 15.39 24.08
C SER A 9 -12.55 14.25 23.27
N SER A 10 -13.79 13.83 23.59
CA SER A 10 -14.51 12.82 22.81
C SER A 10 -14.76 13.30 21.38
N ALA A 11 -15.20 14.56 21.20
CA ALA A 11 -15.44 15.10 19.86
C ALA A 11 -14.14 15.14 19.04
N LEU A 12 -13.05 15.66 19.60
CA LEU A 12 -11.74 15.68 18.94
C LEU A 12 -11.26 14.28 18.56
N LEU A 13 -11.46 13.31 19.45
CA LEU A 13 -11.09 11.92 19.19
C LEU A 13 -11.92 11.33 18.03
N SER A 14 -13.23 11.55 18.01
CA SER A 14 -14.11 11.13 16.92
C SER A 14 -13.72 11.78 15.59
N PHE A 15 -13.37 13.07 15.58
CA PHE A 15 -12.88 13.74 14.38
C PHE A 15 -11.55 13.16 13.91
N TYR A 16 -10.63 12.89 14.83
CA TYR A 16 -9.33 12.28 14.50
C TYR A 16 -9.50 10.90 13.85
N PHE A 17 -10.33 10.03 14.42
CA PHE A 17 -10.60 8.70 13.85
C PHE A 17 -11.31 8.80 12.49
N SER A 18 -12.30 9.68 12.36
CA SER A 18 -13.01 9.87 11.08
C SER A 18 -12.06 10.38 10.00
N TYR A 19 -11.22 11.37 10.34
CA TYR A 19 -10.24 11.92 9.41
C TYR A 19 -9.21 10.87 8.96
N THR A 20 -8.69 10.07 9.89
CA THR A 20 -7.70 9.02 9.57
C THR A 20 -8.32 7.82 8.85
N ALA A 21 -9.62 7.55 9.02
CA ALA A 21 -10.34 6.55 8.23
C ALA A 21 -10.50 6.99 6.77
N VAL A 22 -10.80 8.27 6.52
CA VAL A 22 -10.93 8.82 5.16
C VAL A 22 -9.57 9.07 4.52
N TYR A 23 -8.56 9.45 5.32
CA TYR A 23 -7.20 9.74 4.87
C TYR A 23 -6.18 8.91 5.65
N PRO A 24 -6.01 7.62 5.31
CA PRO A 24 -5.14 6.73 6.07
C PRO A 24 -3.71 7.25 6.21
N PRO A 25 -3.05 7.07 7.37
CA PRO A 25 -1.67 7.50 7.58
C PRO A 25 -0.69 6.71 6.70
N LYS A 26 0.57 7.16 6.61
CA LYS A 26 1.62 6.47 5.84
C LYS A 26 1.82 5.00 6.26
N SER A 27 1.67 4.70 7.55
CA SER A 27 1.79 3.35 8.10
C SER A 27 0.82 2.35 7.46
N PHE A 28 -0.40 2.79 7.11
CA PHE A 28 -1.35 1.96 6.36
C PHE A 28 -0.75 1.48 5.04
N TYR A 29 -0.20 2.39 4.22
CA TYR A 29 0.37 2.04 2.92
C TYR A 29 1.68 1.26 3.01
N TYR A 30 2.44 1.40 4.10
CA TYR A 30 3.57 0.51 4.37
C TYR A 30 3.09 -0.90 4.70
N ASN A 31 2.05 -1.05 5.51
CA ASN A 31 1.44 -2.35 5.76
C ASN A 31 0.87 -2.95 4.48
N GLU A 32 0.31 -2.15 3.58
CA GLU A 32 -0.16 -2.60 2.27
C GLU A 32 0.99 -3.10 1.39
N PHE A 33 2.13 -2.41 1.37
CA PHE A 33 3.33 -2.91 0.70
C PHE A 33 3.74 -4.28 1.24
N GLU A 34 3.83 -4.44 2.56
CA GLU A 34 4.18 -5.73 3.16
C GLU A 34 3.11 -6.78 2.89
N TYR A 35 1.85 -6.35 2.92
CA TYR A 35 0.73 -7.21 2.59
C TYR A 35 0.84 -7.67 1.15
N VAL A 36 1.13 -6.84 0.15
CA VAL A 36 1.26 -7.23 -1.28
C VAL A 36 2.50 -8.10 -1.52
N THR A 37 3.65 -7.70 -0.98
CA THR A 37 4.96 -8.28 -1.36
C THR A 37 5.45 -9.39 -0.41
N LYS A 38 4.88 -9.51 0.79
CA LYS A 38 5.45 -10.27 1.93
C LYS A 38 6.86 -9.83 2.36
N GLN A 39 7.37 -8.72 1.85
CA GLN A 39 8.66 -8.14 2.22
C GLN A 39 8.46 -6.97 3.18
N LYS A 40 9.46 -6.70 4.03
CA LYS A 40 9.47 -5.46 4.82
C LYS A 40 9.72 -4.26 3.91
N ILE A 41 9.03 -3.15 4.17
CA ILE A 41 9.23 -1.91 3.41
C ILE A 41 10.71 -1.48 3.47
N PRO A 42 11.35 -1.11 2.34
CA PRO A 42 12.73 -0.65 2.38
C PRO A 42 12.89 0.63 3.21
N LYS A 43 14.06 0.80 3.84
CA LYS A 43 14.31 1.92 4.78
C LYS A 43 14.27 3.29 4.10
N SER A 44 14.62 3.35 2.81
CA SER A 44 14.58 4.60 2.03
C SER A 44 13.20 4.96 1.49
N ALA A 45 12.16 4.19 1.82
CA ALA A 45 10.82 4.39 1.28
C ALA A 45 10.21 5.75 1.67
N GLU A 46 9.82 6.49 0.64
CA GLU A 46 9.11 7.75 0.76
C GLU A 46 7.85 7.75 -0.10
N ILE A 47 6.68 7.76 0.54
CA ILE A 47 5.39 7.88 -0.15
C ILE A 47 5.25 9.28 -0.75
N LYS A 48 5.15 9.37 -2.08
CA LYS A 48 4.89 10.60 -2.85
C LYS A 48 3.41 10.79 -3.16
N PHE A 49 2.68 9.69 -3.33
CA PHE A 49 1.23 9.71 -3.54
C PHE A 49 0.59 8.54 -2.82
N LYS A 50 -0.60 8.75 -2.26
CA LYS A 50 -1.39 7.70 -1.59
C LYS A 50 -2.88 7.99 -1.71
N SER A 51 -3.65 6.96 -2.02
CA SER A 51 -5.11 7.02 -2.08
C SER A 51 -5.68 5.66 -1.75
N SER A 52 -6.85 5.64 -1.13
CA SER A 52 -7.60 4.42 -0.85
C SER A 52 -9.09 4.72 -0.90
N SER A 53 -9.89 3.74 -1.32
CA SER A 53 -11.34 3.81 -1.18
C SER A 53 -11.75 3.52 0.25
N TYR A 54 -13.00 3.82 0.57
CA TYR A 54 -13.63 3.24 1.75
C TYR A 54 -13.94 1.76 1.47
N PRO A 55 -13.85 0.88 2.49
CA PRO A 55 -14.32 -0.49 2.35
C PRO A 55 -15.79 -0.56 1.99
N ASP A 56 -16.15 -1.48 1.10
CA ASP A 56 -17.55 -1.79 0.83
C ASP A 56 -18.18 -2.62 1.97
N PHE A 57 -19.40 -3.13 1.76
CA PHE A 57 -20.09 -3.95 2.78
C PHE A 57 -19.43 -5.31 3.04
N HIS A 58 -18.57 -5.79 2.14
CA HIS A 58 -17.79 -7.02 2.28
C HIS A 58 -16.41 -6.75 2.90
N GLY A 59 -16.04 -5.47 3.06
CA GLY A 59 -14.75 -5.04 3.57
C GLY A 59 -13.69 -4.91 2.49
N ASP A 60 -14.08 -4.99 1.21
CA ASP A 60 -13.17 -4.84 0.08
C ASP A 60 -12.93 -3.37 -0.23
N TYR A 61 -11.67 -3.03 -0.52
CA TYR A 61 -11.25 -1.65 -0.76
C TYR A 61 -10.08 -1.58 -1.73
N PHE A 62 -10.04 -0.51 -2.50
CA PHE A 62 -8.94 -0.21 -3.39
C PHE A 62 -7.88 0.58 -2.63
N SER A 63 -6.60 0.27 -2.85
CA SER A 63 -5.49 1.06 -2.33
C SER A 63 -4.43 1.27 -3.39
N LYS A 64 -3.82 2.47 -3.37
CA LYS A 64 -2.74 2.85 -4.27
C LYS A 64 -1.72 3.70 -3.56
N SER A 65 -0.45 3.35 -3.71
CA SER A 65 0.67 4.21 -3.28
C SER A 65 1.77 4.28 -4.33
N ILE A 66 2.37 5.46 -4.45
CA ILE A 66 3.59 5.70 -5.24
C ILE A 66 4.69 5.98 -4.24
N ILE A 67 5.72 5.14 -4.25
CA ILE A 67 6.80 5.16 -3.28
C ILE A 67 8.11 5.36 -4.03
N GLU A 68 8.87 6.37 -3.62
CA GLU A 68 10.27 6.51 -4.05
C GLU A 68 11.20 5.77 -3.09
N LEU A 69 12.21 5.13 -3.67
CA LEU A 69 13.27 4.39 -3.01
C LEU A 69 14.62 4.96 -3.44
N SER A 70 15.65 4.71 -2.63
CA SER A 70 17.03 4.81 -3.11
C SER A 70 17.30 3.78 -4.21
N LEU A 71 18.23 4.07 -5.12
CA LEU A 71 18.61 3.15 -6.20
C LEU A 71 19.04 1.77 -5.69
N SER A 72 19.73 1.72 -4.54
CA SER A 72 20.17 0.48 -3.90
C SER A 72 18.99 -0.35 -3.39
N ASP A 73 18.06 0.27 -2.67
CA ASP A 73 16.88 -0.43 -2.14
C ASP A 73 15.94 -0.87 -3.27
N TYR A 74 15.78 -0.03 -4.31
CA TYR A 74 15.02 -0.37 -5.50
C TYR A 74 15.58 -1.62 -6.18
N SER A 75 16.89 -1.63 -6.45
CA SER A 75 17.55 -2.73 -7.16
C SER A 75 17.55 -4.01 -6.32
N LYS A 76 17.74 -3.87 -5.00
CA LYS A 76 17.68 -4.98 -4.05
C LYS A 76 16.27 -5.58 -4.02
N LEU A 77 15.25 -4.77 -3.80
CA LEU A 77 13.87 -5.22 -3.74
C LEU A 77 13.46 -5.89 -5.05
N LEU A 78 13.79 -5.29 -6.20
CA LEU A 78 13.50 -5.88 -7.50
C LEU A 78 14.09 -7.29 -7.60
N LYS A 79 15.36 -7.46 -7.24
CA LYS A 79 16.02 -8.77 -7.26
C LYS A 79 15.38 -9.75 -6.28
N GLU A 80 14.96 -9.30 -5.09
CA GLU A 80 14.28 -10.16 -4.12
C GLU A 80 12.95 -10.69 -4.69
N LEU A 81 12.13 -9.82 -5.28
CA LEU A 81 10.84 -10.23 -5.86
C LEU A 81 10.98 -11.10 -7.12
N GLN A 82 12.02 -10.88 -7.93
CA GLN A 82 12.31 -11.76 -9.07
C GLN A 82 12.70 -13.19 -8.68
N ASN A 83 13.19 -13.39 -7.44
CA ASN A 83 13.52 -14.71 -6.92
C ASN A 83 12.37 -15.31 -6.09
N ASP A 84 11.23 -14.61 -5.98
CA ASP A 84 10.07 -15.08 -5.24
C ASP A 84 9.09 -15.82 -6.17
N ASN A 85 9.07 -17.15 -6.04
CA ASN A 85 8.20 -18.01 -6.85
C ASN A 85 6.71 -17.86 -6.53
N ALA A 86 6.34 -17.21 -5.42
CA ALA A 86 4.94 -16.93 -5.09
C ALA A 86 4.37 -15.73 -5.87
N LEU A 87 5.24 -14.96 -6.53
CA LEU A 87 4.86 -13.82 -7.35
C LEU A 87 4.94 -14.17 -8.82
N LYS A 88 3.92 -13.72 -9.57
CA LYS A 88 3.93 -13.81 -11.02
C LYS A 88 4.55 -12.54 -11.59
N GLU A 89 5.72 -12.68 -12.22
CA GLU A 89 6.36 -11.57 -12.95
C GLU A 89 5.69 -11.40 -14.34
N SER A 90 5.44 -10.14 -14.70
CA SER A 90 4.98 -9.73 -16.03
C SER A 90 5.61 -8.39 -16.44
N ILE A 91 5.39 -7.99 -17.68
CA ILE A 91 5.82 -6.68 -18.21
C ILE A 91 4.60 -5.94 -18.73
N GLU A 92 4.34 -4.77 -18.17
CA GLU A 92 3.20 -3.91 -18.56
C GLU A 92 3.69 -2.50 -18.87
N ASN A 93 3.42 -2.02 -20.09
CA ASN A 93 3.94 -0.73 -20.58
C ASN A 93 5.48 -0.60 -20.43
N GLY A 94 6.17 -1.75 -20.43
CA GLY A 94 7.61 -1.89 -20.23
C GLY A 94 8.09 -1.73 -18.78
N ASN A 95 7.18 -1.61 -17.81
CA ASN A 95 7.51 -1.69 -16.39
C ASN A 95 7.46 -3.16 -15.97
N LYS A 96 8.34 -3.56 -15.05
CA LYS A 96 8.23 -4.88 -14.42
C LYS A 96 7.11 -4.84 -13.40
N VAL A 97 6.25 -5.86 -13.42
CA VAL A 97 5.11 -5.97 -12.52
C VAL A 97 5.18 -7.32 -11.84
N PHE A 98 4.91 -7.33 -10.54
CA PHE A 98 4.75 -8.55 -9.77
C PHE A 98 3.34 -8.57 -9.20
N GLU A 99 2.62 -9.64 -9.53
CA GLU A 99 1.28 -9.89 -9.02
C GLU A 99 1.34 -11.04 -8.02
N ARG A 100 0.67 -10.87 -6.88
CA ARG A 100 0.41 -11.97 -5.96
C ARG A 100 -1.06 -12.34 -5.98
N LYS A 101 -1.33 -13.63 -6.13
CA LYS A 101 -2.66 -14.21 -5.95
C LYS A 101 -2.86 -14.73 -4.54
N ILE A 102 -4.09 -14.64 -4.06
CA ILE A 102 -4.51 -15.24 -2.79
C ILE A 102 -5.51 -16.35 -3.09
N ILE A 103 -5.21 -17.57 -2.63
CA ILE A 103 -6.10 -18.72 -2.79
C ILE A 103 -7.42 -18.41 -2.05
N GLY A 104 -8.52 -18.39 -2.79
CA GLY A 104 -9.86 -18.09 -2.26
C GLY A 104 -10.29 -16.63 -2.39
N GLU A 105 -9.42 -15.73 -2.85
CA GLU A 105 -9.70 -14.32 -3.16
C GLU A 105 -9.20 -14.03 -4.60
N GLU A 106 -9.73 -14.78 -5.58
CA GLU A 106 -9.26 -14.73 -6.98
C GLU A 106 -9.62 -13.43 -7.72
N ASP A 107 -10.62 -12.71 -7.21
CA ASP A 107 -11.05 -11.39 -7.64
C ASP A 107 -10.15 -10.26 -7.11
N ARG A 108 -9.38 -10.53 -6.04
CA ARG A 108 -8.45 -9.58 -5.44
C ARG A 108 -7.07 -9.68 -6.09
N HIS A 109 -6.59 -8.54 -6.57
CA HIS A 109 -5.30 -8.42 -7.23
C HIS A 109 -4.33 -7.54 -6.46
N LEU A 110 -3.14 -8.08 -6.20
CA LEU A 110 -2.10 -7.44 -5.40
C LEU A 110 -0.89 -7.18 -6.27
N PHE A 111 -0.65 -5.91 -6.62
CA PHE A 111 0.38 -5.55 -7.59
C PHE A 111 1.46 -4.67 -7.00
N ILE A 112 2.68 -4.89 -7.49
CA ILE A 112 3.76 -3.92 -7.41
C ILE A 112 4.38 -3.71 -8.79
N HIS A 113 4.44 -2.45 -9.22
CA HIS A 113 5.08 -2.03 -10.47
C HIS A 113 6.40 -1.33 -10.18
N PHE A 114 7.41 -1.66 -10.97
CA PHE A 114 8.75 -1.07 -10.95
C PHE A 114 8.89 -0.14 -12.15
N LEU A 115 8.88 1.17 -11.90
CA LEU A 115 8.97 2.17 -12.97
C LEU A 115 10.39 2.25 -13.53
N LYS A 116 10.51 2.56 -14.82
CA LYS A 116 11.81 2.61 -15.53
C LYS A 116 12.81 3.64 -14.99
N ASP A 117 12.39 4.55 -14.12
CA ASP A 117 13.24 5.59 -13.51
C ASP A 117 14.18 5.05 -12.42
N ARG A 118 14.08 3.75 -12.07
CA ARG A 118 14.94 3.04 -11.11
C ARG A 118 14.88 3.56 -9.68
N LYS A 119 13.81 4.25 -9.33
CA LYS A 119 13.57 4.74 -7.96
C LYS A 119 12.12 4.64 -7.54
N THR A 120 11.17 4.61 -8.47
CA THR A 120 9.75 4.62 -8.13
C THR A 120 9.11 3.25 -8.28
N ILE A 121 8.38 2.85 -7.24
CA ILE A 121 7.47 1.73 -7.27
C ILE A 121 6.03 2.20 -7.08
N VAL A 122 5.09 1.45 -7.65
CA VAL A 122 3.65 1.65 -7.45
C VAL A 122 3.08 0.38 -6.83
N VAL A 123 2.40 0.50 -5.69
CA VAL A 123 1.77 -0.62 -4.99
C VAL A 123 0.26 -0.44 -5.06
N ASN A 124 -0.45 -1.47 -5.50
CA ASN A 124 -1.91 -1.45 -5.59
C ASN A 124 -2.52 -2.68 -4.92
N VAL A 125 -3.66 -2.48 -4.27
CA VAL A 125 -4.66 -3.49 -3.97
C VAL A 125 -5.90 -3.14 -4.78
N ASP A 126 -6.32 -4.07 -5.64
CA ASP A 126 -7.37 -3.87 -6.63
C ASP A 126 -8.31 -5.08 -6.70
N PHE A 127 -9.46 -4.92 -7.35
CA PHE A 127 -10.48 -5.95 -7.52
C PHE A 127 -11.01 -5.93 -8.96
N THR A 128 -11.42 -7.10 -9.48
CA THR A 128 -12.04 -7.22 -10.81
C THR A 128 -13.54 -6.94 -10.83
#